data_AF-A0A200PTF5-F1
#
_entry.id   AF-A0A200PTF5-F1
#
_cell.length_a   1.000
_cell.length_b   1.000
_cell.length_c   1.000
_cell.angle_alpha   90.00
_cell.angle_beta   90.00
_cell.angle_gamma   90.00
#
_symmetry.space_group_name_H-M   'P 1'
#
loop_
_entity.id
_entity.type
_entity.pdbx_description
1 polymer ?
#
loop_
_entity_poly.entity_id
_entity_poly.type
_entity_poly.pdbx_seq_one_letter_code
_entity_poly.pdbx_strand_id
1 'polypeptide(L)'
;MEACRRDVLKKSLSKILTRYYPLSRRIKEDSFIIDCNDDGVDYLETRLHNNCRPVSEFIQHPNVHLLKQFLPFNPYSSESSSEFSFESGFNSKVFLVVQVSLFDCGGMAIGVCISHKIADASSLTTFINDWCHGTGPRFDDLRSLFPPRDIMGYETESKIKREEIVTKKFVFKAPKIAELKQRSIIGCSTFIWKHFIDVDQVKEGVVASAARVYMGSHTVNMRTRIVPPLPTNSIGNMYCAAIALSIINGNPENDQDKEDHQYSNLVGKVRDAIRKIDSDHVRELQTIDALLNSMKPMEEGVSSGQT
;
A
#
# COMPACT_ATOMS: atom_id res chain seq x y z
N MET A 1 -30.11 -2.69 -19.80
CA MET A 1 -29.45 -3.48 -18.72
C MET A 1 -28.30 -2.70 -18.08
N GLU A 2 -27.40 -2.09 -18.85
CA GLU A 2 -26.25 -1.32 -18.33
C GLU A 2 -26.63 -0.07 -17.51
N ALA A 3 -27.61 0.72 -17.96
CA ALA A 3 -28.12 1.87 -17.20
C ALA A 3 -28.59 1.46 -15.79
N CYS A 4 -29.34 0.35 -15.70
CA CYS A 4 -29.77 -0.22 -14.41
C CYS A 4 -28.59 -0.60 -13.51
N ARG A 5 -27.53 -1.21 -14.06
CA ARG A 5 -26.32 -1.59 -13.28
C ARG A 5 -25.57 -0.36 -12.73
N ARG A 6 -25.43 0.69 -13.54
CA ARG A 6 -24.81 1.96 -13.11
C ARG A 6 -25.64 2.65 -12.03
N ASP A 7 -26.95 2.72 -12.22
CA ASP A 7 -27.85 3.33 -11.26
C ASP A 7 -27.82 2.58 -9.92
N VAL A 8 -27.75 1.25 -9.96
CA VAL A 8 -27.58 0.43 -8.75
C VAL A 8 -26.27 0.77 -8.03
N LEU A 9 -25.15 0.87 -8.75
CA LEU A 9 -23.85 1.23 -8.16
C LEU A 9 -23.85 2.63 -7.55
N LYS A 10 -24.38 3.63 -8.26
CA LYS A 10 -24.48 5.00 -7.74
C LYS A 10 -25.36 5.06 -6.49
N LYS A 11 -26.53 4.43 -6.53
CA LYS A 11 -27.48 4.41 -5.40
C LYS A 11 -26.90 3.66 -4.19
N SER A 12 -26.25 2.51 -4.40
CA SER A 12 -25.62 1.77 -3.31
C SER A 12 -24.43 2.53 -2.73
N LEU A 13 -23.63 3.22 -3.57
CA LEU A 13 -22.53 4.05 -3.12
C LEU A 13 -23.02 5.22 -2.27
N SER A 14 -24.02 5.95 -2.75
CA SER A 14 -24.67 7.03 -1.99
C SER A 14 -25.19 6.52 -0.64
N LYS A 15 -25.82 5.34 -0.62
CA LYS A 15 -26.30 4.72 0.63
C LYS A 15 -25.17 4.38 1.59
N ILE A 16 -24.07 3.75 1.15
CA ILE A 16 -22.98 3.36 2.06
C ILE A 16 -22.21 4.59 2.57
N LEU A 17 -22.11 5.67 1.79
CA LEU A 17 -21.45 6.91 2.20
C LEU A 17 -22.17 7.61 3.36
N THR A 18 -23.47 7.36 3.57
CA THR A 18 -24.14 7.83 4.80
C THR A 18 -23.52 7.24 6.08
N ARG A 19 -22.92 6.05 5.98
CA ARG A 19 -22.20 5.39 7.07
C ARG A 19 -20.72 5.71 7.03
N TYR A 20 -20.14 5.82 5.84
CA TYR A 20 -18.76 6.25 5.60
C TYR A 20 -18.65 7.76 5.38
N TYR A 21 -19.35 8.55 6.19
CA TYR A 21 -19.46 10.00 6.03
C TYR A 21 -18.11 10.74 6.02
N PRO A 22 -16.99 10.29 6.64
CA PRO A 22 -15.70 10.97 6.48
C PRO A 22 -15.17 10.91 5.05
N LEU A 23 -15.58 9.91 4.24
CA LEU A 23 -15.11 9.74 2.87
C LEU A 23 -15.79 10.72 1.90
N SER A 24 -16.98 11.24 2.23
CA SER A 24 -17.71 12.23 1.44
C SER A 24 -17.32 13.68 1.76
N ARG A 25 -16.22 13.86 2.51
CA ARG A 25 -15.71 15.16 2.94
C ARG A 25 -14.49 15.57 2.14
N ARG A 26 -14.11 16.85 2.27
CA ARG A 26 -12.92 17.41 1.63
C ARG A 26 -11.85 17.82 2.64
N ILE A 27 -10.58 17.83 2.22
CA ILE A 27 -9.46 18.35 3.01
C ILE A 27 -9.43 19.87 2.85
N LYS A 28 -9.34 20.59 3.98
CA LYS A 28 -9.02 22.01 4.00
C LYS A 28 -7.50 22.17 3.85
N GLU A 29 -7.05 23.05 2.96
CA GLU A 29 -5.63 23.34 2.75
C GLU A 29 -4.88 23.51 4.08
N ASP A 30 -3.68 22.92 4.15
CA ASP A 30 -2.72 23.05 5.25
C ASP A 30 -3.11 22.49 6.63
N SER A 31 -4.02 21.51 6.70
CA SER A 31 -4.33 20.86 7.98
C SER A 31 -4.62 19.36 7.88
N PHE A 32 -4.31 18.62 8.95
CA PHE A 32 -4.80 17.25 9.19
C PHE A 32 -6.29 17.23 9.61
N ILE A 33 -7.03 18.31 9.31
CA ILE A 33 -8.41 18.52 9.73
C ILE A 33 -9.33 18.31 8.53
N ILE A 34 -10.33 17.46 8.74
CA ILE A 34 -11.36 17.15 7.74
C ILE A 34 -12.37 18.30 7.72
N ASP A 35 -12.64 18.88 6.55
CA ASP A 35 -13.69 19.90 6.40
C ASP A 35 -15.08 19.23 6.49
N CYS A 36 -16.00 19.85 7.23
CA CYS A 36 -17.33 19.31 7.49
C CYS A 36 -18.33 19.74 6.41
N ASN A 37 -17.95 19.64 5.14
CA ASN A 37 -18.84 19.86 4.01
C ASN A 37 -19.15 18.52 3.35
N ASP A 38 -20.43 18.17 3.23
CA ASP A 38 -20.90 16.96 2.54
C ASP A 38 -20.84 17.15 1.00
N ASP A 39 -19.70 17.63 0.50
CA ASP A 39 -19.46 17.91 -0.93
C ASP A 39 -19.37 16.63 -1.79
N GLY A 40 -19.55 15.47 -1.15
CA GLY A 40 -19.70 14.18 -1.80
C GLY A 40 -18.39 13.55 -2.22
N VAL A 41 -18.52 12.53 -3.06
CA VAL A 41 -17.39 11.81 -3.64
C VAL A 41 -17.41 11.99 -5.15
N ASP A 42 -16.22 11.95 -5.74
CA ASP A 42 -16.10 11.99 -7.18
C ASP A 42 -16.41 10.59 -7.76
N TYR A 43 -17.45 10.54 -8.59
CA TYR A 43 -17.90 9.34 -9.28
C TYR A 43 -17.77 9.55 -10.79
N LEU A 44 -16.76 8.92 -11.39
CA LEU A 44 -16.46 9.05 -12.80
C LEU A 44 -17.06 7.87 -13.57
N GLU A 45 -17.72 8.15 -14.70
CA GLU A 45 -18.13 7.14 -15.65
C GLU A 45 -17.34 7.31 -16.95
N THR A 46 -16.69 6.25 -17.38
CA THR A 46 -15.99 6.22 -18.66
C THR A 46 -16.52 5.08 -19.52
N ARG A 47 -16.50 5.30 -20.83
CA ARG A 47 -16.80 4.26 -21.81
C ARG A 47 -15.55 4.03 -22.65
N LEU A 48 -15.14 2.78 -22.70
CA LEU A 48 -13.94 2.38 -23.43
C LEU A 48 -14.32 1.80 -24.77
N HIS A 49 -14.13 2.59 -25.81
CA HIS A 49 -14.37 2.22 -27.21
C HIS A 49 -13.18 1.46 -27.82
N ASN A 50 -12.47 0.67 -27.01
CA ASN A 50 -11.13 0.11 -27.28
C ASN A 50 -11.11 -0.98 -28.37
N ASN A 51 -11.57 -0.71 -29.59
CA ASN A 51 -11.56 -1.65 -30.73
C ASN A 51 -12.07 -3.07 -30.37
N CYS A 52 -13.15 -3.16 -29.59
CA CYS A 52 -13.75 -4.42 -29.14
C CYS A 52 -12.86 -5.33 -28.25
N ARG A 53 -11.80 -4.81 -27.60
CA ARG A 53 -11.03 -5.62 -26.65
C ARG A 53 -11.90 -6.03 -25.45
N PRO A 54 -12.13 -7.33 -25.23
CA PRO A 54 -12.96 -7.79 -24.11
C PRO A 54 -12.22 -7.61 -22.79
N VAL A 55 -12.97 -7.54 -21.68
CA VAL A 55 -12.40 -7.50 -20.32
C VAL A 55 -11.40 -8.63 -20.07
N SER A 56 -11.63 -9.81 -20.67
CA SER A 56 -10.75 -10.97 -20.54
C SER A 56 -9.31 -10.72 -20.98
N GLU A 57 -9.08 -9.85 -21.96
CA GLU A 57 -7.74 -9.51 -22.42
C GLU A 57 -6.94 -8.79 -21.33
N PHE A 58 -7.58 -7.83 -20.65
CA PHE A 58 -6.98 -7.10 -19.51
C PHE A 58 -6.71 -8.01 -18.31
N ILE A 59 -7.53 -9.04 -18.11
CA ILE A 59 -7.36 -10.02 -17.03
C ILE A 59 -6.22 -11.00 -17.33
N GLN A 60 -6.14 -11.48 -18.58
CA GLN A 60 -5.12 -12.47 -18.98
C GLN A 60 -3.73 -11.85 -19.08
N HIS A 61 -3.63 -10.64 -19.62
CA HIS A 61 -2.37 -9.93 -19.83
C HIS A 61 -2.40 -8.53 -19.19
N PRO A 62 -2.45 -8.42 -17.85
CA PRO A 62 -2.55 -7.14 -17.20
C PRO A 62 -1.25 -6.36 -17.40
N ASN A 63 -1.35 -5.28 -18.18
CA ASN A 63 -0.32 -4.28 -18.31
C ASN A 63 -0.63 -3.15 -17.33
N VAL A 64 0.27 -2.88 -16.38
CA VAL A 64 0.08 -1.85 -15.35
C VAL A 64 -0.21 -0.48 -15.97
N HIS A 65 0.41 -0.13 -17.09
CA HIS A 65 0.13 1.13 -17.79
C HIS A 65 -1.29 1.19 -18.32
N LEU A 66 -1.84 0.09 -18.83
CA LEU A 66 -3.24 0.01 -19.25
C LEU A 66 -4.18 0.02 -18.04
N LEU A 67 -3.79 -0.60 -16.92
CA LEU A 67 -4.63 -0.61 -15.72
C LEU A 67 -4.82 0.80 -15.13
N LYS A 68 -3.86 1.71 -15.32
CA LYS A 68 -3.99 3.11 -14.90
C LYS A 68 -5.19 3.82 -15.51
N GLN A 69 -5.62 3.43 -16.71
CA GLN A 69 -6.79 4.04 -17.38
C GLN A 69 -8.11 3.76 -16.64
N PHE A 70 -8.15 2.74 -15.79
CA PHE A 70 -9.32 2.39 -14.97
C PHE A 70 -9.33 3.08 -13.62
N LEU A 71 -8.28 3.87 -13.31
CA LEU A 71 -8.18 4.63 -12.08
C LEU A 71 -8.50 6.10 -12.37
N PRO A 72 -9.19 6.78 -11.44
CA PRO A 72 -9.56 8.19 -11.58
C PRO A 72 -8.36 9.14 -11.64
N PHE A 73 -7.17 8.70 -11.23
CA PHE A 73 -5.92 9.44 -11.34
C PHE A 73 -4.75 8.47 -11.52
N ASN A 74 -3.60 8.99 -11.96
CA ASN A 74 -2.34 8.25 -11.95
C ASN A 74 -1.78 8.23 -10.52
N PRO A 75 -1.83 7.11 -9.77
CA PRO A 75 -1.34 7.10 -8.39
C PRO A 75 0.19 7.26 -8.29
N TYR A 76 0.87 7.32 -9.43
CA TYR A 76 2.32 7.46 -9.56
C TYR A 76 2.74 8.83 -10.10
N SER A 77 1.82 9.78 -10.32
CA SER A 77 2.17 11.15 -10.69
C SER A 77 2.62 11.91 -9.43
N SER A 78 3.90 11.84 -9.12
CA SER A 78 4.52 12.70 -8.11
C SER A 78 4.88 14.06 -8.73
N GLU A 79 3.88 14.89 -9.03
CA GLU A 79 4.12 16.30 -9.35
C GLU A 79 4.12 17.11 -8.05
N SER A 80 5.31 17.21 -7.47
CA SER A 80 5.68 18.12 -6.39
C SER A 80 5.90 19.54 -6.92
N SER A 81 5.06 20.02 -7.82
CA SER A 81 5.05 21.41 -8.26
C SER A 81 3.72 22.02 -7.86
N SER A 82 3.83 23.09 -7.09
CA SER A 82 2.80 24.08 -6.77
C SER A 82 2.24 24.82 -8.01
N GLU A 83 2.17 24.15 -9.15
CA GLU A 83 1.54 24.62 -10.39
C GLU A 83 0.64 23.49 -10.90
N PHE A 84 -0.56 23.44 -10.32
CA PHE A 84 -1.68 22.69 -10.87
C PHE A 84 -2.07 23.30 -12.21
N SER A 85 -1.52 22.75 -13.29
CA SER A 85 -2.14 22.85 -14.60
C SER A 85 -1.65 21.74 -15.51
N PHE A 86 -2.48 20.71 -15.73
CA PHE A 86 -2.95 20.38 -17.08
C PHE A 86 -4.28 19.58 -17.05
N GLU A 87 -5.25 20.12 -17.78
CA GLU A 87 -6.45 19.52 -18.42
C GLU A 87 -7.48 18.66 -17.67
N SER A 88 -7.27 18.21 -16.42
CA SER A 88 -8.30 17.43 -15.70
C SER A 88 -8.63 17.88 -14.27
N GLY A 89 -8.51 19.19 -13.99
CA GLY A 89 -9.35 19.92 -13.02
C GLY A 89 -9.56 19.38 -11.59
N PHE A 90 -8.75 18.46 -11.05
CA PHE A 90 -9.05 17.84 -9.76
C PHE A 90 -8.07 18.21 -8.64
N ASN A 91 -8.64 18.72 -7.54
CA ASN A 91 -7.94 19.18 -6.34
C ASN A 91 -7.54 18.01 -5.41
N SER A 92 -6.38 18.11 -4.74
CA SER A 92 -5.86 17.24 -3.66
C SER A 92 -6.76 17.11 -2.41
N LYS A 93 -8.05 17.42 -2.54
CA LYS A 93 -8.99 17.69 -1.47
C LYS A 93 -9.99 16.55 -1.23
N VAL A 94 -9.94 15.42 -1.95
CA VAL A 94 -10.95 14.34 -1.80
C VAL A 94 -10.38 13.06 -1.19
N PHE A 95 -11.19 12.42 -0.34
CA PHE A 95 -10.81 11.20 0.36
C PHE A 95 -11.15 9.91 -0.39
N LEU A 96 -12.19 9.90 -1.22
CA LEU A 96 -12.60 8.76 -2.03
C LEU A 96 -12.97 9.19 -3.44
N VAL A 97 -12.42 8.50 -4.43
CA VAL A 97 -12.82 8.62 -5.83
C VAL A 97 -13.11 7.24 -6.40
N VAL A 98 -14.24 7.11 -7.12
CA VAL A 98 -14.65 5.87 -7.78
C VAL A 98 -14.78 6.11 -9.28
N GLN A 99 -14.13 5.28 -10.08
CA GLN A 99 -14.30 5.27 -11.53
C GLN A 99 -14.97 3.96 -11.96
N VAL A 100 -16.04 4.07 -12.72
CA VAL A 100 -16.71 2.94 -13.37
C VAL A 100 -16.47 3.03 -14.88
N SER A 101 -15.69 2.07 -15.39
CA SER A 101 -15.35 1.98 -16.82
C SER A 101 -16.17 0.86 -17.46
N LEU A 102 -17.00 1.21 -18.45
CA LEU A 102 -17.83 0.28 -19.21
C LEU A 102 -17.13 -0.13 -20.51
N PHE A 103 -17.20 -1.42 -20.81
CA PHE A 103 -16.70 -2.01 -22.05
C PHE A 103 -17.85 -2.28 -23.00
N ASP A 104 -17.62 -2.17 -24.30
CA ASP A 104 -18.65 -2.44 -25.33
C ASP A 104 -19.17 -3.89 -25.29
N CYS A 105 -18.44 -4.82 -24.68
CA CYS A 105 -18.89 -6.19 -24.42
C CYS A 105 -19.83 -6.34 -23.20
N GLY A 106 -20.27 -5.23 -22.58
CA GLY A 106 -21.08 -5.21 -21.35
C GLY A 106 -20.29 -5.50 -20.06
N GLY A 107 -18.98 -5.68 -20.18
CA GLY A 107 -18.05 -5.82 -19.06
C GLY A 107 -17.84 -4.49 -18.32
N MET A 108 -17.32 -4.57 -17.09
CA MET A 108 -17.12 -3.39 -16.24
C MET A 108 -15.84 -3.53 -15.42
N ALA A 109 -15.09 -2.42 -15.32
CA ALA A 109 -14.00 -2.27 -14.35
C ALA A 109 -14.36 -1.14 -13.37
N ILE A 110 -14.09 -1.35 -12.09
CA ILE A 110 -14.33 -0.38 -11.03
C ILE A 110 -12.99 -0.05 -10.38
N GLY A 111 -12.51 1.17 -10.56
CA GLY A 111 -11.36 1.73 -9.87
C GLY A 111 -11.81 2.44 -8.60
N VAL A 112 -11.17 2.13 -7.47
CA VAL A 112 -11.45 2.77 -6.18
C VAL A 112 -10.16 3.33 -5.64
N CYS A 113 -10.13 4.63 -5.39
CA CYS A 113 -9.00 5.32 -4.81
C CYS A 113 -9.39 5.97 -3.50
N ILE A 114 -8.75 5.55 -2.41
CA ILE A 114 -8.93 6.12 -1.08
C ILE A 114 -7.63 6.78 -0.64
N SER A 115 -7.71 7.94 0.01
CA SER A 115 -6.53 8.65 0.50
C SER A 115 -5.86 7.86 1.63
N HIS A 116 -4.56 7.59 1.47
CA HIS A 116 -3.77 6.88 2.49
C HIS A 116 -3.64 7.69 3.80
N LYS A 117 -3.95 9.00 3.79
CA LYS A 117 -4.00 9.83 5.00
C LYS A 117 -5.02 9.32 6.03
N ILE A 118 -6.10 8.69 5.58
CA ILE A 118 -7.22 8.28 6.45
C ILE A 118 -7.51 6.77 6.43
N ALA A 119 -6.85 6.00 5.57
CA ALA A 119 -7.17 4.59 5.38
C ALA A 119 -5.96 3.78 4.93
N ASP A 120 -5.75 2.64 5.59
CA ASP A 120 -4.83 1.61 5.13
C ASP A 120 -5.52 0.61 4.17
N ALA A 121 -4.75 -0.34 3.63
CA ALA A 121 -5.28 -1.36 2.72
C ALA A 121 -6.39 -2.23 3.36
N SER A 122 -6.34 -2.46 4.68
CA SER A 122 -7.40 -3.16 5.40
C SER A 122 -8.69 -2.36 5.36
N SER A 123 -8.61 -1.05 5.62
CA SER A 123 -9.75 -0.13 5.58
C SER A 123 -10.37 -0.02 4.19
N LEU A 124 -9.54 0.04 3.13
CA LEU A 124 -10.02 0.00 1.74
C LEU A 124 -10.82 -1.28 1.46
N THR A 125 -10.27 -2.42 1.87
CA THR A 125 -10.91 -3.74 1.68
C THR A 125 -12.23 -3.82 2.44
N THR A 126 -12.26 -3.36 3.69
CA THR A 126 -13.47 -3.28 4.50
C THR A 126 -14.51 -2.37 3.85
N PHE A 127 -14.12 -1.19 3.34
CA PHE A 127 -15.04 -0.28 2.64
C PHE A 127 -15.69 -0.95 1.42
N ILE A 128 -14.90 -1.64 0.59
CA ILE A 128 -15.41 -2.36 -0.58
C ILE A 128 -16.38 -3.47 -0.16
N ASN A 129 -16.03 -4.25 0.87
CA ASN A 129 -16.92 -5.29 1.40
C ASN A 129 -18.21 -4.69 1.96
N ASP A 130 -18.13 -3.60 2.71
CA ASP A 130 -19.27 -2.94 3.29
C ASP A 130 -20.18 -2.32 2.23
N TRP A 131 -19.61 -1.78 1.16
CA TRP A 131 -20.36 -1.26 0.02
C TRP A 131 -21.14 -2.38 -0.68
N CYS A 132 -20.53 -3.56 -0.85
CA CYS A 132 -21.20 -4.73 -1.43
C CYS A 132 -22.34 -5.28 -0.57
N HIS A 133 -22.16 -5.34 0.76
CA HIS A 133 -23.10 -6.00 1.67
C HIS A 133 -24.07 -5.05 2.38
N GLY A 134 -23.82 -3.74 2.35
CA GLY A 134 -24.59 -2.75 3.10
C GLY A 134 -24.34 -2.78 4.61
N THR A 135 -23.16 -3.21 5.05
CA THR A 135 -22.68 -3.16 6.44
C THR A 135 -22.09 -1.76 6.75
N GLY A 136 -21.29 -1.60 7.80
CA GLY A 136 -20.84 -0.26 8.19
C GLY A 136 -19.57 -0.24 9.04
N PRO A 137 -18.89 0.91 9.07
CA PRO A 137 -17.59 1.07 9.71
C PRO A 137 -17.69 1.35 11.21
N ARG A 138 -16.56 1.21 11.89
CA ARG A 138 -16.30 1.81 13.21
C ARG A 138 -15.13 2.79 13.09
N PHE A 139 -15.39 4.08 13.30
CA PHE A 139 -14.37 5.14 13.18
C PHE A 139 -13.69 5.50 14.50
N ASP A 140 -14.39 5.36 15.63
CA ASP A 140 -13.90 5.88 16.92
C ASP A 140 -12.84 5.00 17.59
N ASP A 141 -12.73 3.73 17.17
CA ASP A 141 -11.84 2.74 17.77
C ASP A 141 -10.39 3.23 17.77
N LEU A 142 -9.89 3.71 16.64
CA LEU A 142 -8.49 4.12 16.49
C LEU A 142 -8.21 5.45 17.19
N ARG A 143 -9.18 6.38 17.19
CA ARG A 143 -9.03 7.68 17.85
C ARG A 143 -8.83 7.55 19.36
N SER A 144 -9.48 6.56 19.98
CA SER A 144 -9.30 6.30 21.41
C SER A 144 -7.92 5.73 21.74
N LEU A 145 -7.35 4.91 20.85
CA LEU A 145 -6.06 4.26 21.03
C LEU A 145 -4.88 5.17 20.66
N PHE A 146 -5.07 5.99 19.62
CA PHE A 146 -4.08 6.93 19.07
C PHE A 146 -4.75 8.29 18.93
N PRO A 147 -4.93 9.05 20.04
CA PRO A 147 -5.53 10.37 19.97
C PRO A 147 -4.69 11.29 19.08
N PRO A 148 -5.32 12.17 18.27
CA PRO A 148 -4.61 13.16 17.47
C PRO A 148 -3.70 14.00 18.35
N ARG A 149 -2.48 14.24 17.89
CA ARG A 149 -1.48 15.07 18.59
C ARG A 149 -0.92 16.11 17.62
N ASP A 150 -0.47 17.21 18.16
CA ASP A 150 0.26 18.20 17.37
C ASP A 150 1.64 17.61 16.99
N ILE A 151 1.93 17.58 15.69
CA ILE A 151 3.15 17.03 15.11
C ILE A 151 3.97 18.11 14.40
N MET A 152 3.80 19.38 14.76
CA MET A 152 4.60 20.50 14.27
C MET A 152 6.11 20.16 14.26
N GLY A 153 6.72 20.21 13.08
CA GLY A 153 8.15 19.93 12.85
C GLY A 153 8.49 18.52 12.36
N TYR A 154 7.53 17.59 12.26
CA TYR A 154 7.75 16.30 11.60
C TYR A 154 7.39 16.39 10.10
N GLU A 155 8.37 16.75 9.28
CA GLU A 155 8.26 16.65 7.83
C GLU A 155 8.62 15.23 7.38
N THR A 156 7.64 14.50 6.86
CA THR A 156 7.87 13.23 6.15
C THR A 156 8.17 13.54 4.69
N GLU A 157 9.27 14.24 4.42
CA GLU A 157 9.76 14.39 3.05
C GLU A 157 10.32 13.05 2.56
N SER A 158 9.46 12.23 1.94
CA SER A 158 9.93 11.10 1.15
C SER A 158 10.57 11.63 -0.15
N LYS A 159 11.88 11.91 -0.11
CA LYS A 159 12.66 12.23 -1.32
C LYS A 159 12.92 10.94 -2.10
N ILE A 160 11.89 10.40 -2.74
CA ILE A 160 12.06 9.32 -3.70
C ILE A 160 12.81 9.91 -4.90
N LYS A 161 14.06 9.50 -5.10
CA LYS A 161 14.84 9.87 -6.28
C LYS A 161 14.08 9.41 -7.54
N ARG A 162 13.94 10.30 -8.50
CA ARG A 162 13.23 10.06 -9.76
C ARG A 162 14.10 9.19 -10.67
N GLU A 163 13.89 7.89 -10.63
CA GLU A 163 14.42 6.95 -11.60
C GLU A 163 13.29 6.42 -12.48
N GLU A 164 13.63 5.96 -13.68
CA GLU A 164 12.66 5.29 -14.56
C GLU A 164 12.34 3.90 -13.99
N ILE A 165 11.27 3.82 -13.21
CA ILE A 165 10.83 2.57 -12.57
C ILE A 165 9.80 1.87 -13.47
N VAL A 166 10.11 0.64 -13.88
CA VAL A 166 9.18 -0.23 -14.59
C VAL A 166 8.51 -1.21 -13.62
N THR A 167 7.18 -1.30 -13.66
CA THR A 167 6.43 -2.28 -12.85
C THR A 167 6.10 -3.53 -13.67
N LYS A 168 6.40 -4.72 -13.11
CA LYS A 168 6.09 -6.03 -13.71
C LYS A 168 5.27 -6.88 -12.73
N LYS A 169 4.39 -7.75 -13.26
CA LYS A 169 3.61 -8.72 -12.49
C LYS A 169 4.27 -10.10 -12.53
N PHE A 170 4.80 -10.54 -11.41
CA PHE A 170 5.29 -11.92 -11.23
C PHE A 170 4.21 -12.79 -10.60
N VAL A 171 3.85 -13.91 -11.24
CA VAL A 171 2.75 -14.78 -10.78
C VAL A 171 3.31 -16.09 -10.25
N PHE A 172 3.15 -16.32 -8.94
CA PHE A 172 3.46 -17.60 -8.30
C PHE A 172 2.19 -18.46 -8.30
N LYS A 173 2.17 -19.54 -9.10
CA LYS A 173 1.05 -20.50 -9.13
C LYS A 173 1.07 -21.40 -7.89
N ALA A 174 -0.05 -22.08 -7.61
CA ALA A 174 -0.19 -22.94 -6.43
C ALA A 174 0.95 -23.95 -6.21
N PRO A 175 1.48 -24.66 -7.23
CA PRO A 175 2.61 -25.58 -7.04
C PRO A 175 3.87 -24.86 -6.54
N LYS A 176 4.20 -23.69 -7.13
CA LYS A 176 5.36 -22.90 -6.73
C LYS A 176 5.16 -22.28 -5.34
N ILE A 177 3.93 -21.87 -5.01
CA ILE A 177 3.61 -21.42 -3.65
C ILE A 177 3.81 -22.55 -2.66
N ALA A 178 3.33 -23.77 -2.95
CA ALA A 178 3.50 -24.92 -2.07
C ALA A 178 4.98 -25.25 -1.84
N GLU A 179 5.78 -25.22 -2.90
CA GLU A 179 7.24 -25.36 -2.85
C GLU A 179 7.89 -24.29 -1.95
N LEU A 180 7.62 -23.00 -2.21
CA LEU A 180 8.17 -21.88 -1.42
C LEU A 180 7.67 -21.88 0.03
N LYS A 181 6.45 -22.39 0.27
CA LYS A 181 5.83 -22.46 1.59
C LYS A 181 6.26 -23.67 2.41
N GLN A 182 7.00 -24.64 1.86
CA GLN A 182 7.52 -25.77 2.65
C GLN A 182 8.28 -25.31 3.91
N ARG A 183 8.75 -24.05 3.95
CA ARG A 183 9.43 -23.45 5.12
C ARG A 183 8.70 -22.24 5.77
N SER A 184 7.85 -21.47 5.07
CA SER A 184 7.00 -20.39 5.64
C SER A 184 6.05 -19.70 4.64
N ILE A 185 4.94 -19.09 5.09
CA ILE A 185 4.11 -18.16 4.27
C ILE A 185 4.93 -16.98 3.73
N ILE A 186 5.96 -16.56 4.47
CA ILE A 186 6.86 -15.46 4.14
C ILE A 186 7.81 -15.83 2.97
N GLY A 187 7.86 -17.10 2.57
CA GLY A 187 8.77 -17.64 1.56
C GLY A 187 8.73 -16.90 0.21
N CYS A 188 7.57 -16.41 -0.21
CA CYS A 188 7.48 -15.65 -1.47
C CYS A 188 8.16 -14.27 -1.37
N SER A 189 7.91 -13.52 -0.29
CA SER A 189 8.52 -12.19 -0.11
C SER A 189 10.03 -12.28 0.09
N THR A 190 10.51 -13.28 0.84
CA THR A 190 11.94 -13.51 1.02
C THR A 190 12.62 -14.03 -0.24
N PHE A 191 11.91 -14.78 -1.08
CA PHE A 191 12.41 -15.20 -2.39
C PHE A 191 12.65 -14.01 -3.31
N ILE A 192 11.70 -13.07 -3.34
CA ILE A 192 11.86 -11.81 -4.07
C ILE A 192 13.04 -11.02 -3.47
N TRP A 193 13.10 -10.87 -2.14
CA TRP A 193 14.18 -10.14 -1.48
C TRP A 193 15.57 -10.74 -1.75
N LYS A 194 15.70 -12.08 -1.72
CA LYS A 194 16.95 -12.78 -2.08
C LYS A 194 17.40 -12.39 -3.48
N HIS A 195 16.52 -12.51 -4.47
CA HIS A 195 16.91 -12.21 -5.85
C HIS A 195 17.20 -10.73 -6.10
N PHE A 196 16.56 -9.82 -5.37
CA PHE A 196 16.97 -8.41 -5.39
C PHE A 196 18.41 -8.22 -4.88
N ILE A 197 18.77 -8.89 -3.80
CA ILE A 197 20.14 -8.88 -3.27
C ILE A 197 21.12 -9.46 -4.30
N ASP A 198 20.81 -10.62 -4.89
CA ASP A 198 21.66 -11.28 -5.88
C ASP A 198 21.92 -10.37 -7.11
N VAL A 199 20.86 -9.71 -7.62
CA VAL A 199 20.97 -8.80 -8.77
C VAL A 199 21.85 -7.60 -8.44
N ASP A 200 21.68 -7.00 -7.26
CA ASP A 200 22.47 -5.85 -6.83
C ASP A 200 23.96 -6.21 -6.61
N GLN A 201 24.25 -7.41 -6.10
CA GLN A 201 25.61 -7.92 -5.98
C GLN A 201 26.29 -8.13 -7.33
N VAL A 202 25.57 -8.66 -8.33
CA VAL A 202 26.11 -8.86 -9.68
C VAL A 202 26.37 -7.51 -10.36
N LYS A 203 25.46 -6.54 -10.19
CA LYS A 203 25.55 -5.21 -10.82
C LYS A 203 26.78 -4.42 -10.35
N GLU A 204 27.06 -4.42 -9.05
CA GLU A 204 28.15 -3.62 -8.45
C GLU A 204 29.53 -4.30 -8.53
N GLY A 205 29.58 -5.56 -8.95
CA GLY A 205 30.81 -6.33 -9.11
C GLY A 205 31.56 -6.59 -7.79
N VAL A 206 32.72 -7.26 -7.89
CA VAL A 206 33.62 -7.64 -6.78
C VAL A 206 34.29 -6.40 -6.11
N VAL A 207 33.88 -5.18 -6.46
CA VAL A 207 34.57 -3.93 -6.12
C VAL A 207 34.12 -3.34 -4.78
N ALA A 208 33.01 -3.79 -4.20
CA ALA A 208 32.58 -3.31 -2.90
C ALA A 208 33.36 -3.99 -1.76
N SER A 209 34.49 -3.40 -1.33
CA SER A 209 35.21 -3.81 -0.11
C SER A 209 34.43 -3.51 1.18
N ALA A 210 33.29 -2.81 1.08
CA ALA A 210 32.46 -2.39 2.20
C ALA A 210 31.28 -3.34 2.41
N ALA A 211 30.94 -3.61 3.68
CA ALA A 211 29.75 -4.37 4.04
C ALA A 211 28.49 -3.63 3.55
N ARG A 212 27.61 -4.32 2.84
CA ARG A 212 26.34 -3.76 2.35
C ARG A 212 25.18 -4.23 3.22
N VAL A 213 24.28 -3.31 3.54
CA VAL A 213 23.08 -3.58 4.34
C VAL A 213 21.86 -3.56 3.42
N TYR A 214 21.20 -4.70 3.32
CA TYR A 214 19.94 -4.86 2.61
C TYR A 214 18.80 -4.85 3.62
N MET A 215 17.73 -4.13 3.29
CA MET A 215 16.58 -3.96 4.17
C MET A 215 15.31 -4.51 3.51
N GLY A 216 14.62 -5.40 4.21
CA GLY A 216 13.29 -5.89 3.86
C GLY A 216 12.25 -5.32 4.81
N SER A 217 11.33 -4.49 4.30
CA SER A 217 10.23 -3.92 5.08
C SER A 217 8.91 -4.63 4.77
N HIS A 218 8.18 -5.04 5.81
CA HIS A 218 6.87 -5.69 5.70
C HIS A 218 5.84 -4.93 6.52
N THR A 219 4.77 -4.45 5.89
CA THR A 219 3.65 -3.83 6.60
C THR A 219 2.83 -4.91 7.33
N VAL A 220 2.63 -4.72 8.63
CA VAL A 220 1.89 -5.64 9.51
C VAL A 220 0.64 -4.95 10.03
N ASN A 221 -0.53 -5.57 9.81
CA ASN A 221 -1.80 -5.10 10.38
C ASN A 221 -1.79 -5.29 11.90
N MET A 222 -1.96 -4.20 12.65
CA MET A 222 -1.91 -4.21 14.12
C MET A 222 -3.27 -4.51 14.76
N ARG A 223 -4.38 -4.46 14.00
CA ARG A 223 -5.75 -4.69 14.53
C ARG A 223 -5.91 -6.02 15.26
N THR A 224 -5.30 -7.08 14.72
CA THR A 224 -5.40 -8.43 15.32
C THR A 224 -4.34 -8.69 16.39
N ARG A 225 -3.49 -7.71 16.69
CA ARG A 225 -2.31 -7.86 17.56
C ARG A 225 -2.40 -7.07 18.86
N ILE A 226 -3.27 -6.07 18.92
CA ILE A 226 -3.65 -5.43 20.18
C ILE A 226 -4.56 -6.35 21.01
N VAL A 227 -4.58 -6.14 22.33
CA VAL A 227 -5.41 -6.89 23.28
C VAL A 227 -6.36 -5.91 24.00
N PRO A 228 -7.69 -6.08 23.88
CA PRO A 228 -8.38 -7.03 22.99
C PRO A 228 -8.21 -6.67 21.50
N PRO A 229 -8.30 -7.63 20.57
CA PRO A 229 -8.23 -7.35 19.14
C PRO A 229 -9.30 -6.36 18.68
N LEU A 230 -8.93 -5.48 17.76
CA LEU A 230 -9.88 -4.56 17.14
C LEU A 230 -10.83 -5.30 16.19
N PRO A 231 -12.09 -4.86 16.10
CA PRO A 231 -13.01 -5.29 15.06
C PRO A 231 -12.41 -5.18 13.65
N THR A 232 -12.78 -6.11 12.77
CA THR A 232 -12.32 -6.09 11.36
C THR A 232 -12.87 -4.90 10.57
N ASN A 233 -13.95 -4.27 11.06
CA ASN A 233 -14.54 -3.07 10.48
C ASN A 233 -14.06 -1.75 11.10
N SER A 234 -13.00 -1.77 11.93
CA SER A 234 -12.35 -0.54 12.41
C SER A 234 -11.58 0.15 11.29
N ILE A 235 -11.93 1.39 10.98
CA ILE A 235 -11.40 2.15 9.84
C ILE A 235 -10.30 3.13 10.29
N GLY A 236 -9.22 3.17 9.50
CA GLY A 236 -8.10 4.10 9.65
C GLY A 236 -6.74 3.42 9.41
N ASN A 237 -5.65 4.14 9.63
CA ASN A 237 -4.31 3.57 9.54
C ASN A 237 -3.96 2.83 10.83
N MET A 238 -3.86 1.50 10.78
CA MET A 238 -3.48 0.67 11.93
C MET A 238 -2.51 -0.43 11.49
N TYR A 239 -1.32 0.01 11.08
CA TYR A 239 -0.23 -0.85 10.65
C TYR A 239 1.12 -0.37 11.21
N CYS A 240 2.10 -1.28 11.25
CA CYS A 240 3.50 -0.97 11.54
C CYS A 240 4.42 -1.70 10.56
N ALA A 241 5.59 -1.14 10.27
CA ALA A 241 6.58 -1.75 9.39
C ALA A 241 7.51 -2.68 10.18
N ALA A 242 7.49 -3.97 9.87
CA ALA A 242 8.48 -4.93 10.33
C ALA A 242 9.73 -4.85 9.45
N ILE A 243 10.86 -4.46 10.03
CA ILE A 243 12.12 -4.28 9.32
C ILE A 243 13.05 -5.46 9.60
N ALA A 244 13.48 -6.13 8.53
CA ALA A 244 14.49 -7.17 8.55
C ALA A 244 15.76 -6.67 7.85
N LEU A 245 16.93 -6.94 8.43
CA LEU A 245 18.22 -6.48 7.90
C LEU A 245 19.12 -7.66 7.52
N SER A 246 19.76 -7.57 6.36
CA SER A 246 20.77 -8.52 5.92
C SER A 246 22.06 -7.82 5.55
N ILE A 247 23.14 -8.18 6.22
CA ILE A 247 24.48 -7.63 5.99
C ILE A 247 25.25 -8.66 5.17
N ILE A 248 25.87 -8.22 4.08
CA ILE A 248 26.71 -9.07 3.25
C ILE A 248 28.10 -8.44 3.14
N ASN A 249 29.11 -9.23 3.51
CA ASN A 249 30.52 -8.84 3.47
C ASN A 249 31.13 -9.32 2.15
N GLY A 250 32.01 -8.51 1.55
CA GLY A 250 32.54 -8.70 0.20
C GLY A 250 33.54 -9.86 -0.02
N ASN A 251 33.62 -10.86 0.87
CA ASN A 251 34.51 -12.01 0.67
C ASN A 251 33.76 -13.19 0.04
N PRO A 252 34.11 -13.60 -1.19
CA PRO A 252 33.50 -14.74 -1.86
C PRO A 252 34.19 -16.01 -1.38
N GLU A 253 33.70 -16.59 -0.28
CA GLU A 253 34.03 -17.98 0.03
C GLU A 253 33.03 -18.89 -0.68
N ASN A 254 33.54 -19.59 -1.70
CA ASN A 254 32.86 -20.59 -2.51
C ASN A 254 32.33 -21.73 -1.64
N ASP A 255 31.02 -21.78 -1.41
CA ASP A 255 30.35 -23.01 -0.99
C ASP A 255 28.90 -23.02 -1.47
N GLN A 256 28.54 -24.04 -2.25
CA GLN A 256 27.19 -24.27 -2.78
C GLN A 256 26.16 -24.54 -1.65
N ASP A 257 26.61 -24.91 -0.45
CA ASP A 257 25.76 -25.07 0.74
C ASP A 257 25.28 -23.73 1.35
N LYS A 258 25.81 -22.57 0.88
CA LYS A 258 25.38 -21.24 1.37
C LYS A 258 24.02 -20.79 0.81
N GLU A 259 23.60 -21.22 -0.37
CA GLU A 259 22.37 -20.68 -0.98
C GLU A 259 21.10 -21.00 -0.17
N ASP A 260 20.98 -22.25 0.27
CA ASP A 260 19.80 -22.71 1.02
C ASP A 260 19.82 -22.18 2.48
N HIS A 261 21.02 -21.98 3.02
CA HIS A 261 21.24 -21.34 4.33
C HIS A 261 20.97 -19.83 4.32
N GLN A 262 21.39 -19.09 3.28
CA GLN A 262 21.10 -17.67 3.13
C GLN A 262 19.60 -17.42 2.98
N TYR A 263 18.92 -18.23 2.15
CA TYR A 263 17.47 -18.15 2.00
C TYR A 263 16.73 -18.43 3.32
N SER A 264 17.11 -19.50 4.03
CA SER A 264 16.51 -19.86 5.32
C SER A 264 16.76 -18.78 6.39
N ASN A 265 17.93 -18.13 6.35
CA ASN A 265 18.27 -17.01 7.23
C ASN A 265 17.37 -15.79 6.98
N LEU A 266 17.15 -15.39 5.72
CA LEU A 266 16.24 -14.29 5.38
C LEU A 266 14.81 -14.56 5.86
N VAL A 267 14.32 -15.81 5.71
CA VAL A 267 13.00 -16.21 6.24
C VAL A 267 12.92 -16.05 7.75
N GLY A 268 13.95 -16.50 8.49
CA GLY A 268 14.03 -16.30 9.93
C GLY A 268 13.98 -14.83 10.33
N LYS A 269 14.80 -14.00 9.69
CA LYS A 269 14.87 -12.55 9.95
C LYS A 269 13.54 -11.84 9.74
N VAL A 270 12.85 -12.09 8.63
CA VAL A 270 11.54 -11.48 8.38
C VAL A 270 10.50 -11.99 9.37
N ARG A 271 10.51 -13.30 9.68
CA ARG A 271 9.61 -13.88 10.68
C ARG A 271 9.79 -13.25 12.05
N ASP A 272 11.02 -13.08 12.49
CA ASP A 272 11.32 -12.52 13.80
C ASP A 272 11.00 -11.03 13.85
N ALA A 273 11.29 -10.27 12.79
CA ALA A 273 10.88 -8.88 12.66
C ALA A 273 9.35 -8.73 12.75
N ILE A 274 8.59 -9.58 12.06
CA ILE A 274 7.13 -9.59 12.13
C ILE A 274 6.65 -9.99 13.53
N ARG A 275 7.29 -10.95 14.19
CA ARG A 275 6.92 -11.41 15.54
C ARG A 275 7.08 -10.32 16.59
N LYS A 276 8.09 -9.45 16.47
CA LYS A 276 8.32 -8.32 17.38
C LYS A 276 7.17 -7.30 17.41
N ILE A 277 6.34 -7.24 16.38
CA ILE A 277 5.14 -6.40 16.38
C ILE A 277 4.03 -7.15 17.13
N ASP A 278 4.16 -7.32 18.43
CA ASP A 278 3.18 -7.98 19.29
C ASP A 278 2.30 -6.95 20.03
N SER A 279 1.48 -7.42 20.98
CA SER A 279 0.61 -6.55 21.77
C SER A 279 1.35 -5.54 22.62
N ASP A 280 2.55 -5.89 23.12
CA ASP A 280 3.34 -5.02 23.96
C ASP A 280 3.98 -3.90 23.13
N HIS A 281 4.48 -4.23 21.94
CA HIS A 281 4.96 -3.23 20.99
C HIS A 281 3.84 -2.27 20.54
N VAL A 282 2.64 -2.79 20.25
CA VAL A 282 1.50 -1.92 19.89
C VAL A 282 1.12 -0.98 21.03
N ARG A 283 1.19 -1.45 22.29
CA ARG A 283 0.96 -0.61 23.48
C ARG A 283 2.05 0.45 23.64
N GLU A 284 3.30 0.10 23.38
CA GLU A 284 4.43 1.04 23.42
C GLU A 284 4.24 2.18 22.41
N LEU A 285 3.78 1.87 21.19
CA LEU A 285 3.46 2.88 20.15
C LEU A 285 2.35 3.86 20.53
N GLN A 286 1.60 3.64 21.61
CA GLN A 286 0.62 4.61 22.12
C GLN A 286 1.30 5.78 22.87
N THR A 287 2.58 5.62 23.23
CA THR A 287 3.40 6.70 23.80
C THR A 287 3.89 7.67 22.71
N ILE A 288 4.09 8.95 23.05
CA ILE A 288 4.53 9.97 22.08
C ILE A 288 5.87 9.57 21.47
N ASP A 289 6.85 9.25 22.32
CA ASP A 289 8.23 9.06 21.89
C ASP A 289 8.38 7.84 20.99
N ALA A 290 7.73 6.71 21.32
CA ALA A 290 7.78 5.52 20.50
C ALA A 290 7.10 5.73 19.14
N LEU A 291 5.95 6.41 19.11
CA LEU A 291 5.24 6.69 17.87
C LEU A 291 6.08 7.59 16.95
N LEU A 292 6.62 8.69 17.49
CA LEU A 292 7.45 9.61 16.73
C LEU A 292 8.75 8.95 16.26
N ASN A 293 9.41 8.15 17.10
CA ASN A 293 10.59 7.40 16.71
C ASN A 293 10.29 6.36 15.63
N SER A 294 9.09 5.77 15.60
CA SER A 294 8.67 4.87 14.53
C SER A 294 8.39 5.57 13.19
N MET A 295 8.09 6.88 13.24
CA MET A 295 7.82 7.73 12.07
C MET A 295 9.06 8.42 11.52
N LYS A 296 10.16 8.48 12.28
CA LYS A 296 11.40 9.05 11.79
C LYS A 296 11.85 8.30 10.54
N PRO A 297 12.21 9.00 9.45
CA PRO A 297 12.87 8.34 8.35
C PRO A 297 14.09 7.60 8.90
N MET A 298 14.35 6.38 8.43
CA MET A 298 15.56 5.63 8.78
C MET A 298 16.77 6.32 8.12
N GLU A 299 17.14 7.50 8.62
CA GLU A 299 18.29 8.26 8.16
C GLU A 299 19.62 7.70 8.70
N GLU A 300 19.59 6.81 9.70
CA GLU A 300 20.79 6.28 10.35
C GLU A 300 21.24 4.88 9.87
N GLY A 301 20.90 4.52 8.63
CA GLY A 301 21.42 3.29 7.99
C GLY A 301 21.63 3.37 6.48
N VAL A 302 21.24 4.47 5.85
CA VAL A 302 21.34 4.66 4.38
C VAL A 302 22.11 5.94 4.06
N SER A 303 23.20 6.20 4.80
CA SER A 303 24.21 7.19 4.42
C SER A 303 25.37 6.53 3.66
N SER A 304 25.06 5.82 2.57
CA SER A 304 26.02 5.55 1.49
C SER A 304 25.35 4.80 0.32
N GLY A 305 24.46 5.51 -0.35
CA GLY A 305 24.07 5.20 -1.73
C GLY A 305 24.40 6.39 -2.63
N GLN A 306 25.64 6.87 -2.56
CA GLN A 306 26.23 7.71 -3.61
C GLN A 306 26.92 6.77 -4.59
N THR A 307 26.22 6.38 -5.65
CA THR A 307 26.48 6.73 -7.06
C THR A 307 25.53 5.94 -7.95
#